data_AF-A0A1M5W2U9-F1
#
_entry.id   AF-A0A1M5W2U9-F1
#
_cell.length_a   1.000
_cell.length_b   1.000
_cell.length_c   1.000
_cell.angle_alpha   90.00
_cell.angle_beta   90.00
_cell.angle_gamma   90.00
#
_symmetry.space_group_name_H-M   'P 1'
#
loop_
_entity.id
_entity.type
_entity.pdbx_description
1 polymer ?
#
loop_
_entity_poly.entity_id
_entity_poly.type
_entity_poly.pdbx_seq_one_letter_code
_entity_poly.pdbx_strand_id
1 'polypeptide(L)'
;MNDEVKFMMKKIIMNNFLIAIIISVIIAALSTKQYALVFLSGCAVAIFNFIINSVIVNLSLSGAAKNSLLLIGGMFLRVFFAAFIGYKAVIVNPYNIIPYVFGYSSHFLGMLTYGLTNK
;
A
#
# COMPACT_ATOMS: atom_id res chain seq x y z
N MET A 1 0.87 9.43 -18.00
CA MET A 1 0.23 9.82 -16.73
C MET A 1 0.41 11.31 -16.56
N ASN A 2 -0.67 12.05 -16.28
CA ASN A 2 -0.60 13.49 -16.08
C ASN A 2 0.35 13.84 -14.92
N ASP A 3 1.05 14.96 -15.02
CA ASP A 3 2.01 15.45 -14.02
C ASP A 3 1.36 15.70 -12.66
N GLU A 4 0.09 16.13 -12.62
CA GLU A 4 -0.67 16.27 -11.38
C GLU A 4 -0.84 14.92 -10.65
N VAL A 5 -1.19 13.87 -11.39
CA VAL A 5 -1.36 12.51 -10.82
C VAL A 5 -0.01 11.98 -10.33
N LYS A 6 1.07 12.23 -11.07
CA LYS A 6 2.42 11.85 -10.68
C LYS A 6 2.88 12.59 -9.41
N PHE A 7 2.57 13.88 -9.30
CA PHE A 7 2.87 14.67 -8.11
C PHE A 7 2.10 14.17 -6.88
N MET A 8 0.80 13.90 -7.04
CA MET A 8 -0.03 13.30 -5.99
C MET A 8 0.55 11.96 -5.52
N MET A 9 0.87 11.06 -6.46
CA MET A 9 1.44 9.76 -6.13
C MET A 9 2.75 9.90 -5.34
N LYS A 10 3.65 10.80 -5.77
CA LYS A 10 4.93 11.02 -5.09
C LYS A 10 4.73 11.48 -3.65
N LYS A 11 3.81 12.42 -3.41
CA LYS A 11 3.51 12.89 -2.05
C LYS A 11 2.88 11.81 -1.17
N ILE A 12 1.92 11.05 -1.70
CA ILE A 12 1.30 9.94 -0.95
C ILE A 12 2.34 8.88 -0.57
N ILE A 13 3.21 8.48 -1.51
CA ILE A 13 4.28 7.52 -1.24
C ILE A 13 5.23 8.06 -0.17
N MET A 14 5.61 9.34 -0.25
CA MET A 14 6.49 9.98 0.74
C MET A 14 5.84 10.01 2.14
N ASN A 15 4.57 10.38 2.24
CA ASN A 15 3.82 10.35 3.50
C ASN A 15 3.75 8.93 4.08
N ASN A 16 3.46 7.93 3.25
CA ASN A 16 3.44 6.53 3.67
C ASN A 16 4.80 6.06 4.16
N PHE A 17 5.88 6.48 3.52
CA PHE A 17 7.23 6.12 3.93
C PHE A 17 7.56 6.70 5.32
N LEU A 18 7.21 7.97 5.57
CA LEU A 18 7.37 8.59 6.88
C LEU A 18 6.56 7.87 7.96
N ILE A 19 5.28 7.60 7.69
CA ILE A 19 4.39 6.87 8.61
C ILE A 19 4.93 5.47 8.88
N ALA A 20 5.39 4.77 7.83
CA ALA A 20 5.95 3.44 7.96
C ALA A 20 7.19 3.43 8.86
N ILE A 21 8.11 4.38 8.71
CA ILE A 21 9.28 4.51 9.59
C ILE A 21 8.85 4.75 11.04
N ILE A 22 7.99 5.75 11.28
CA ILE A 22 7.58 6.13 12.63
C ILE A 22 6.92 4.95 13.35
N ILE A 23 5.94 4.31 12.71
CA ILE A 23 5.23 3.18 13.32
C ILE A 23 6.13 1.97 13.48
N SER A 24 7.04 1.70 12.53
CA SER A 24 7.98 0.58 12.65
C SER A 24 8.94 0.75 13.82
N VAL A 25 9.43 1.98 14.05
CA VAL A 25 10.27 2.29 15.22
C VAL A 25 9.49 2.06 16.52
N ILE A 26 8.22 2.50 16.57
CA ILE A 26 7.36 2.28 17.74
C ILE A 26 7.14 0.77 17.98
N ILE A 27 6.82 0.00 16.95
CA ILE A 27 6.62 -1.46 17.06
C ILE A 27 7.92 -2.14 17.50
N ALA A 28 9.08 -1.74 16.94
CA ALA A 28 10.37 -2.32 17.31
C ALA A 28 10.77 -1.99 18.76
N ALA A 29 10.31 -0.86 19.30
CA ALA A 29 10.56 -0.47 20.69
C ALA A 29 9.62 -1.18 21.69
N LEU A 30 8.36 -1.42 21.31
CA LEU A 30 7.32 -2.00 22.17
C LEU A 30 7.16 -3.52 22.01
N SER A 31 7.74 -4.12 20.97
CA SER A 31 7.52 -5.51 20.59
C SER A 31 8.76 -6.10 19.93
N THR A 32 8.64 -7.25 19.25
CA THR A 32 9.76 -7.89 18.57
C THR A 32 10.09 -7.19 17.25
N LYS A 33 11.38 -7.13 16.91
CA LYS A 33 11.85 -6.62 15.61
C LYS A 33 11.21 -7.34 14.43
N GLN A 34 10.82 -8.61 14.61
CA GLN A 34 10.13 -9.39 13.60
C GLN A 34 8.75 -8.80 13.25
N TYR A 35 7.99 -8.31 14.23
CA TYR A 35 6.70 -7.66 13.97
C TYR A 35 6.87 -6.33 13.23
N ALA A 36 7.94 -5.58 13.51
CA ALA A 36 8.25 -4.37 12.74
C ALA A 36 8.56 -4.69 11.27
N LEU A 37 9.31 -5.77 10.99
CA LEU A 37 9.57 -6.22 9.62
C LEU A 37 8.29 -6.69 8.91
N VAL A 38 7.43 -7.43 9.61
CA VAL A 38 6.14 -7.86 9.06
C VAL A 38 5.24 -6.65 8.77
N PHE A 39 5.20 -5.66 9.66
CA PHE A 39 4.50 -4.40 9.42
C PHE A 39 5.02 -3.67 8.18
N LEU A 40 6.34 -3.53 8.04
CA LEU A 40 6.96 -2.93 6.86
C LEU A 40 6.60 -3.67 5.57
N SER A 41 6.48 -5.00 5.62
CA SER A 41 6.03 -5.79 4.47
C SER A 41 4.59 -5.45 4.07
N GLY A 42 3.69 -5.25 5.04
CA GLY A 42 2.33 -4.77 4.80
C GLY A 42 2.32 -3.38 4.15
N CYS A 43 3.13 -2.44 4.65
CA CYS A 43 3.27 -1.11 4.07
C CYS A 43 3.79 -1.18 2.62
N ALA A 44 4.78 -2.02 2.34
CA ALA A 44 5.34 -2.20 1.01
C ALA A 44 4.30 -2.74 0.03
N VAL A 45 3.51 -3.74 0.44
CA VAL A 45 2.41 -4.29 -0.37
C VAL A 45 1.36 -3.21 -0.66
N ALA A 46 1.00 -2.37 0.32
CA ALA A 46 0.04 -1.31 0.10
C ALA A 46 0.54 -0.25 -0.90
N ILE A 47 1.81 0.16 -0.80
CA ILE A 47 2.45 1.07 -1.76
C ILE A 47 2.46 0.45 -3.16
N PHE A 48 2.83 -0.82 -3.27
CA PHE A 48 2.82 -1.55 -4.54
C PHE A 48 1.41 -1.61 -5.15
N ASN A 49 0.42 -1.96 -4.34
CA ASN A 49 -0.99 -1.99 -4.75
C ASN A 49 -1.49 -0.61 -5.20
N PHE A 50 -1.07 0.46 -4.53
CA PHE A 50 -1.39 1.83 -4.92
C PHE A 50 -0.77 2.19 -6.27
N ILE A 51 0.52 1.89 -6.47
CA ILE A 51 1.23 2.15 -7.74
C ILE A 51 0.56 1.42 -8.89
N ILE A 52 0.30 0.11 -8.75
CA ILE A 52 -0.40 -0.68 -9.76
C ILE A 52 -1.76 -0.08 -10.06
N ASN A 53 -2.53 0.27 -9.02
CA ASN A 53 -3.85 0.87 -9.20
C ASN A 53 -3.78 2.17 -10.00
N SER A 54 -2.87 3.08 -9.65
CA SER A 54 -2.71 4.34 -10.35
C SER A 54 -2.32 4.16 -11.82
N VAL A 55 -1.43 3.21 -12.11
CA VAL A 55 -1.03 2.88 -13.49
C VAL A 55 -2.21 2.31 -14.28
N ILE A 56 -2.90 1.31 -13.73
CA ILE A 56 -4.04 0.66 -14.41
C ILE A 56 -5.18 1.65 -14.64
N VAL A 57 -5.53 2.45 -13.62
CA VAL A 57 -6.57 3.48 -13.75
C VAL A 57 -6.16 4.49 -14.81
N ASN A 58 -4.93 5.01 -14.78
CA ASN A 58 -4.47 5.96 -15.78
C ASN A 58 -4.50 5.38 -17.20
N LEU A 59 -4.08 4.12 -17.40
CA LEU A 59 -4.16 3.44 -18.69
C LEU A 59 -5.60 3.24 -19.17
N SER A 60 -6.50 2.88 -18.25
CA SER A 60 -7.92 2.66 -18.56
C SER A 60 -8.66 3.95 -18.95
N LEU A 61 -8.21 5.09 -18.45
CA LEU A 61 -8.78 6.41 -18.73
C LEU A 61 -8.16 7.07 -19.97
N SER A 62 -6.92 6.72 -20.33
CA SER A 62 -6.24 7.29 -21.50
C SER A 62 -6.53 6.58 -22.84
N GLY A 63 -7.15 5.40 -22.82
CA GLY A 63 -7.49 4.63 -24.02
C GLY A 63 -8.83 5.00 -24.63
N ALA A 64 -8.97 4.83 -25.96
CA ALA A 64 -10.20 5.11 -26.72
C ALA A 64 -11.42 4.23 -26.33
N ALA A 65 -11.22 3.19 -25.52
CA ALA A 65 -12.29 2.39 -24.94
C ALA A 65 -12.04 2.23 -23.43
N LYS A 66 -13.04 2.55 -22.60
CA LYS A 66 -13.09 2.19 -21.18
C LYS A 66 -12.90 0.68 -21.05
N ASN A 67 -11.67 0.24 -20.80
CA ASN A 67 -11.38 -1.18 -20.73
C ASN A 67 -11.62 -1.68 -19.30
N SER A 68 -12.90 -1.90 -18.96
CA SER A 68 -13.35 -2.39 -17.65
C SER A 68 -12.69 -3.72 -17.26
N LEU A 69 -12.36 -4.56 -18.25
CA LEU A 69 -11.62 -5.81 -18.04
C LEU A 69 -10.23 -5.57 -17.46
N LEU A 70 -9.55 -4.49 -17.85
CA LEU A 70 -8.24 -4.12 -17.30
C LEU A 70 -8.35 -3.76 -15.80
N LEU A 71 -9.40 -3.02 -15.43
CA LEU A 71 -9.66 -2.64 -14.03
C LEU A 71 -9.98 -3.88 -13.17
N ILE A 72 -10.80 -4.79 -13.69
CA ILE A 72 -11.19 -6.04 -13.02
C ILE A 72 -9.97 -6.94 -12.85
N GLY A 73 -9.20 -7.20 -13.91
CA GLY A 73 -7.98 -8.01 -13.84
C GLY A 73 -6.94 -7.42 -12.89
N GLY A 74 -6.79 -6.09 -12.91
CA GLY A 74 -5.93 -5.36 -11.99
C GLY A 74 -6.36 -5.43 -10.52
N MET A 75 -7.66 -5.55 -10.26
CA MET A 75 -8.16 -5.79 -8.90
C MET A 75 -7.77 -7.18 -8.42
N PHE A 76 -8.01 -8.23 -9.21
CA PHE A 76 -7.65 -9.60 -8.83
C PHE A 76 -6.15 -9.78 -8.58
N LEU A 77 -5.31 -9.19 -9.43
CA LEU A 77 -3.85 -9.24 -9.27
C LEU A 77 -3.40 -8.64 -7.92
N ARG A 78 -3.94 -7.47 -7.54
CA ARG A 78 -3.61 -6.80 -6.27
C ARG A 78 -4.10 -7.57 -5.05
N VAL A 79 -5.30 -8.14 -5.14
CA VAL A 79 -5.87 -8.97 -4.06
C VAL A 79 -5.04 -10.24 -3.89
N PHE A 80 -4.71 -10.93 -4.98
CA PHE A 80 -3.88 -12.13 -4.96
C PHE A 80 -2.50 -11.83 -4.36
N PHE A 81 -1.85 -10.74 -4.78
CA PHE A 81 -0.55 -10.35 -4.26
C PHE A 81 -0.60 -10.04 -2.76
N ALA A 82 -1.57 -9.25 -2.31
CA ALA A 82 -1.73 -8.94 -0.88
C ALA A 82 -2.08 -10.18 -0.03
N ALA A 83 -2.92 -11.08 -0.56
CA ALA A 83 -3.24 -12.33 0.13
C ALA A 83 -2.02 -13.26 0.21
N PHE A 84 -1.24 -13.38 -0.86
CA PHE A 84 -0.07 -14.23 -0.91
C PHE A 84 1.01 -13.80 0.10
N ILE A 85 1.33 -12.51 0.17
CA ILE A 85 2.30 -12.00 1.15
C ILE A 85 1.78 -12.15 2.58
N GLY A 86 0.49 -11.84 2.82
CA GLY A 86 -0.13 -12.05 4.13
C GLY A 86 -0.10 -13.52 4.57
N TYR A 87 -0.39 -14.44 3.66
CA TYR A 87 -0.31 -15.88 3.92
C TYR A 87 1.10 -16.32 4.29
N LYS A 88 2.13 -15.82 3.58
CA LYS A 88 3.53 -16.09 3.93
C LYS A 88 3.90 -15.58 5.32
N ALA A 89 3.37 -14.42 5.73
CA ALA A 89 3.59 -13.91 7.08
C ALA A 89 2.95 -14.80 8.15
N VAL A 90 1.74 -15.31 7.90
CA VAL A 90 0.95 -16.16 8.81
C VAL A 90 1.55 -17.55 9.01
N ILE A 91 2.11 -18.17 7.96
CA ILE A 91 2.76 -19.49 8.10
C ILE A 91 3.87 -19.46 9.14
N VAL A 92 4.66 -18.38 9.19
CA VAL A 92 5.78 -18.25 10.12
C VAL A 92 5.29 -18.07 11.55
N ASN A 93 4.28 -17.22 11.74
CA ASN A 93 3.61 -17.02 13.02
C ASN A 93 2.19 -16.47 12.76
N PRO A 94 1.12 -17.14 13.23
CA PRO A 94 -0.25 -16.67 13.01
C PRO A 94 -0.52 -15.24 13.48
N TYR A 95 0.16 -14.80 14.56
CA TYR A 95 0.02 -13.45 15.09
C TYR A 95 0.61 -12.37 14.17
N ASN A 96 1.43 -12.73 13.18
CA ASN A 96 1.97 -11.81 12.17
C ASN A 96 0.87 -11.18 11.30
N ILE A 97 -0.33 -11.76 11.24
CA ILE A 97 -1.44 -11.16 10.49
C ILE A 97 -1.79 -9.76 11.00
N ILE A 98 -1.65 -9.52 12.31
CA ILE A 98 -1.99 -8.25 12.95
C ILE A 98 -1.05 -7.12 12.46
N PRO A 99 0.28 -7.20 12.67
CA PRO A 99 1.18 -6.17 12.16
C PRO A 99 1.15 -6.05 10.63
N TYR A 100 0.94 -7.16 9.90
CA TYR A 100 0.81 -7.13 8.45
C TYR A 100 -0.40 -6.29 7.99
N VAL A 101 -1.61 -6.61 8.50
CA VAL A 101 -2.83 -5.88 8.15
C VAL A 101 -2.76 -4.43 8.63
N PHE A 102 -2.15 -4.19 9.80
CA PHE A 102 -1.95 -2.84 10.32
C PHE A 102 -1.04 -2.02 9.40
N GLY A 103 0.07 -2.60 8.92
CA GLY A 103 0.97 -1.95 7.96
C GLY A 103 0.33 -1.75 6.58
N TYR A 104 -0.48 -2.70 6.12
CA TYR A 104 -1.24 -2.52 4.88
C TYR A 104 -2.25 -1.38 5.01
N SER A 105 -2.94 -1.29 6.15
CA SER A 105 -3.97 -0.28 6.41
C SER A 105 -3.40 1.11 6.69
N SER A 106 -2.16 1.22 7.17
CA SER A 106 -1.52 2.52 7.43
C SER A 106 -1.38 3.38 6.17
N HIS A 107 -1.48 2.78 4.97
CA HIS A 107 -1.59 3.51 3.71
C HIS A 107 -2.73 4.53 3.70
N PHE A 108 -3.84 4.23 4.38
CA PHE A 108 -4.97 5.13 4.51
C PHE A 108 -4.58 6.44 5.22
N LEU A 109 -3.71 6.36 6.23
CA LEU A 109 -3.21 7.55 6.92
C LEU A 109 -2.41 8.45 5.96
N GLY A 110 -1.52 7.88 5.13
CA GLY A 110 -0.74 8.68 4.18
C GLY A 110 -1.59 9.36 3.12
N MET A 111 -2.68 8.72 2.69
CA MET A 111 -3.68 9.33 1.81
C MET A 111 -4.44 10.47 2.50
N LEU A 112 -4.88 10.27 3.75
CA LEU A 112 -5.55 11.32 4.53
C LEU A 112 -4.64 12.52 4.74
N THR A 113 -3.38 12.31 5.13
CA THR A 113 -2.41 13.39 5.30
C THR A 113 -2.24 14.18 4.00
N TYR A 114 -2.16 13.50 2.84
CA TYR A 114 -2.09 14.19 1.56
C TYR A 114 -3.32 15.09 1.32
N GLY A 115 -4.52 14.55 1.53
CA GLY A 115 -5.77 15.28 1.31
C GLY A 115 -5.99 16.45 2.27
N LEU A 116 -5.43 16.40 3.48
CA LEU A 116 -5.49 17.50 4.45
C LEU A 116 -4.47 18.60 4.16
N THR A 117 -3.28 18.26 3.69
CA THR A 117 -2.19 19.23 3.45
C THR A 117 -2.28 19.93 2.09
N ASN A 118 -2.94 19.33 1.10
CA ASN A 118 -2.99 19.84 -0.28
C ASN A 118 -4.41 20.21 -0.71
N LYS A 119 -5.19 20.80 0.21
CA LYS A 119 -6.44 21.48 -0.11
C LYS A 119 -6.20 22.78 -0.86
#